data_AF-A0A0B4XBF8-F1
#
_entry.id   AF-A0A0B4XBF8-F1
#
_cell.length_a   1.000
_cell.length_b   1.000
_cell.length_c   1.000
_cell.angle_alpha   90.00
_cell.angle_beta   90.00
_cell.angle_gamma   90.00
#
_symmetry.space_group_name_H-M   'P 1'
#
loop_
_entity.id
_entity.type
_entity.pdbx_description
1 polymer ?
#
loop_
_entity_poly.entity_id
_entity_poly.type
_entity_poly.pdbx_seq_one_letter_code
_entity_poly.pdbx_strand_id
1 'polypeptide(L)'
;MNLKKARNMAVAELVPWFQIASTIIAGIGIITSVSLGIASLNNNRTDRLIKISPNLLFNVGGQELAATLQPLKRIPGVATGEQDVEEFLAALPDGYLAPFLEQHYGQLYNHGAGPGLSVEIWFQAERLTVKGQERSLTRNERESLPYIKTWNMMSAIPANVPPGGVASFGTLPICVLAAHPDVTKVTGNMYIECHDQHGRSLQWSQPTTYFIDRLKSDKATITVAFSQRPVSLT
;
A
#
# COMPACT_ATOMS: atom_id res chain seq x y z
N MET A 1 66.21 54.27 -16.56
CA MET A 1 64.78 54.07 -16.28
C MET A 1 64.65 53.37 -14.92
N ASN A 2 63.89 53.94 -14.00
CA ASN A 2 64.02 53.69 -12.56
C ASN A 2 63.39 52.35 -12.16
N LEU A 3 64.20 51.33 -11.83
CA LEU A 3 63.77 49.96 -11.47
C LEU A 3 62.72 49.94 -10.34
N LYS A 4 62.75 50.91 -9.42
CA LYS A 4 61.71 51.11 -8.40
C LYS A 4 60.35 51.46 -8.98
N LYS A 5 60.29 52.26 -10.06
CA LYS A 5 59.03 52.67 -10.70
C LYS A 5 58.39 51.53 -11.48
N ALA A 6 59.19 50.71 -12.16
CA ALA A 6 58.72 49.50 -12.84
C ALA A 6 58.18 48.45 -11.85
N ARG A 7 58.86 48.25 -10.71
CA ARG A 7 58.39 47.34 -9.65
C ARG A 7 57.09 47.84 -9.01
N ASN A 8 56.94 49.15 -8.80
CA ASN A 8 55.73 49.72 -8.21
C ASN A 8 54.53 49.70 -9.17
N MET A 9 54.75 49.84 -10.49
CA MET A 9 53.66 49.68 -11.49
C MET A 9 53.20 48.22 -11.58
N ALA A 10 54.12 47.25 -11.57
CA ALA A 10 53.76 45.83 -11.58
C ALA A 10 52.97 45.41 -10.32
N VAL A 11 53.31 45.95 -9.14
CA VAL A 11 52.56 45.70 -7.90
C VAL A 11 51.19 46.37 -7.94
N ALA A 12 51.06 47.57 -8.52
CA ALA A 12 49.78 48.27 -8.64
C ALA A 12 48.80 47.55 -9.58
N GLU A 13 49.27 46.87 -10.62
CA GLU A 13 48.43 46.08 -11.52
C GLU A 13 48.04 44.72 -10.95
N LEU A 14 48.85 44.13 -10.06
CA LEU A 14 48.54 42.83 -9.43
C LEU A 14 47.39 42.91 -8.41
N VAL A 15 47.26 44.02 -7.69
CA VAL A 15 46.27 44.18 -6.61
C VAL A 15 44.82 44.00 -7.11
N PRO A 16 44.38 44.63 -8.21
CA PRO A 16 43.03 44.42 -8.76
C PRO A 16 42.77 42.97 -9.16
N TRP A 17 43.75 42.28 -9.75
CA TRP A 17 43.62 40.88 -10.15
C TRP A 17 43.44 39.95 -8.94
N PHE A 18 44.18 40.19 -7.85
CA PHE A 18 43.99 39.46 -6.60
C PHE A 18 42.61 39.71 -5.98
N GLN A 19 42.11 40.95 -6.03
CA GLN A 19 40.76 41.26 -5.55
C GLN A 19 39.67 40.54 -6.37
N ILE A 20 39.77 40.56 -7.70
CA ILE A 20 38.84 39.85 -8.59
C ILE A 20 38.90 38.34 -8.33
N ALA A 21 40.11 37.75 -8.27
CA ALA A 21 40.29 36.33 -8.02
C ALA A 21 39.73 35.91 -6.63
N SER A 22 40.01 36.70 -5.59
CA SER A 22 39.50 36.43 -4.24
C SER A 22 37.96 36.49 -4.17
N THR A 23 37.35 37.42 -4.91
CA THR A 23 35.88 37.56 -5.00
C THR A 23 35.25 36.35 -5.68
N ILE A 24 35.85 35.86 -6.76
CA ILE A 24 35.39 34.65 -7.47
C ILE A 24 35.51 33.42 -6.56
N ILE A 25 36.66 33.24 -5.90
CA ILE A 25 36.88 32.11 -4.99
C ILE A 25 35.89 32.16 -3.81
N ALA A 26 35.67 33.34 -3.22
CA ALA A 26 34.68 33.53 -2.17
C ALA A 26 33.25 33.20 -2.66
N GLY A 27 32.90 33.65 -3.88
CA GLY A 27 31.62 33.34 -4.50
C GLY A 27 31.39 31.84 -4.68
N ILE A 28 32.41 31.11 -5.19
CA ILE A 28 32.36 29.64 -5.31
C ILE A 28 32.25 28.98 -3.93
N GLY A 29 33.00 29.47 -2.93
CA GLY A 29 32.92 29.00 -1.55
C GLY A 29 31.53 29.14 -0.94
N ILE A 30 30.85 30.26 -1.19
CA ILE A 30 29.48 30.50 -0.71
C ILE A 30 28.51 29.55 -1.41
N ILE A 31 28.56 29.44 -2.75
CA ILE A 31 27.66 28.58 -3.52
C ILE A 31 27.81 27.11 -3.06
N THR A 32 29.04 26.61 -2.98
CA THR A 32 29.31 25.23 -2.56
C THR A 32 28.85 24.96 -1.13
N SER A 33 29.07 25.90 -0.19
CA SER A 33 28.60 25.78 1.19
C SER A 33 27.07 25.73 1.28
N VAL A 34 26.38 26.59 0.54
CA VAL A 34 24.90 26.60 0.48
C VAL A 34 24.37 25.30 -0.14
N SER A 35 24.97 24.83 -1.24
CA SER A 35 24.59 23.57 -1.88
C SER A 35 24.75 22.37 -0.96
N LEU A 36 25.86 22.28 -0.22
CA LEU A 36 26.07 21.23 0.78
C LEU A 36 25.07 21.34 1.94
N GLY A 37 24.75 22.55 2.38
CA GLY A 37 23.72 22.80 3.40
C GLY A 37 22.34 22.29 2.97
N ILE A 38 21.92 22.60 1.74
CA ILE A 38 20.65 22.12 1.17
C ILE A 38 20.65 20.59 1.05
N ALA A 39 21.73 19.99 0.54
CA ALA A 39 21.85 18.54 0.43
C ALA A 39 21.75 17.85 1.80
N SER A 40 22.43 18.40 2.82
CA SER A 40 22.37 17.91 4.20
C SER A 40 20.98 18.02 4.80
N LEU A 41 20.28 19.14 4.60
CA LEU A 41 18.90 19.32 5.05
C LEU A 41 17.94 18.33 4.39
N ASN A 42 18.10 18.11 3.08
CA ASN A 42 17.29 17.14 2.35
C ASN A 42 17.53 15.72 2.85
N ASN A 43 18.79 15.32 3.07
CA ASN A 43 19.11 14.00 3.64
C ASN A 43 18.53 13.83 5.05
N ASN A 44 18.68 14.84 5.92
CA ASN A 44 18.09 14.81 7.26
C ASN A 44 16.56 14.74 7.23
N ARG A 45 15.92 15.39 6.26
CA ARG A 45 14.47 15.31 6.07
C ARG A 45 14.06 13.91 5.65
N THR A 46 14.75 13.30 4.69
CA THR A 46 14.49 11.92 4.25
C THR A 46 14.68 10.92 5.39
N ASP A 47 15.75 11.05 6.17
CA ASP A 47 16.00 10.19 7.33
C ASP A 47 14.90 10.30 8.39
N ARG A 48 14.44 11.52 8.67
CA ARG A 48 13.30 11.74 9.57
C ARG A 48 12.04 11.10 9.01
N LEU A 49 11.76 11.29 7.73
CA LEU A 49 10.59 10.71 7.05
C LEU A 49 10.59 9.18 7.05
N ILE A 50 11.75 8.54 6.96
CA ILE A 50 11.88 7.09 7.09
C ILE A 50 11.63 6.66 8.54
N LYS A 51 12.21 7.39 9.51
CA LYS A 51 12.04 7.10 10.96
C LYS A 51 10.62 7.28 11.45
N ILE A 52 9.79 8.04 10.77
CA ILE A 52 8.37 8.27 11.12
C ILE A 52 7.41 7.68 10.10
N SER A 53 7.88 6.75 9.27
CA SER A 53 7.00 6.03 8.34
C SER A 53 6.22 4.95 9.10
N PRO A 54 4.93 4.75 8.81
CA PRO A 54 4.25 3.51 9.17
C PRO A 54 4.86 2.33 8.41
N ASN A 55 4.66 1.14 8.94
CA ASN A 55 5.02 -0.12 8.29
C ASN A 55 3.96 -1.16 8.64
N LEU A 56 2.99 -1.33 7.75
CA LEU A 56 1.81 -2.16 7.98
C LEU A 56 2.00 -3.57 7.43
N LEU A 57 1.70 -4.57 8.26
CA LEU A 57 1.94 -5.99 7.95
C LEU A 57 0.87 -6.89 8.56
N PHE A 58 0.36 -7.84 7.78
CA PHE A 58 -0.43 -8.95 8.35
C PHE A 58 0.46 -10.00 8.99
N ASN A 59 0.03 -10.54 10.13
CA ASN A 59 0.69 -11.70 10.71
C ASN A 59 0.77 -12.86 9.71
N VAL A 60 1.99 -13.36 9.50
CA VAL A 60 2.24 -14.54 8.66
C VAL A 60 1.62 -15.77 9.33
N GLY A 61 0.97 -16.60 8.54
CA GLY A 61 0.26 -17.79 9.01
C GLY A 61 -1.17 -17.86 8.50
N GLY A 62 -1.89 -18.88 8.96
CA GLY A 62 -3.30 -19.10 8.64
C GLY A 62 -4.21 -18.75 9.81
N GLN A 63 -5.30 -18.04 9.53
CA GLN A 63 -6.40 -17.82 10.45
C GLN A 63 -7.64 -18.52 9.90
N GLU A 64 -8.23 -19.41 10.69
CA GLU A 64 -9.50 -20.05 10.40
C GLU A 64 -10.65 -19.19 10.93
N LEU A 65 -11.67 -18.98 10.09
CA LEU A 65 -12.80 -18.10 10.36
C LEU A 65 -14.09 -18.85 10.09
N ALA A 66 -15.01 -18.80 11.05
CA ALA A 66 -16.39 -19.21 10.84
C ALA A 66 -17.11 -18.17 9.96
N ALA A 67 -17.85 -18.67 8.97
CA ALA A 67 -18.68 -17.86 8.11
C ALA A 67 -20.09 -18.47 8.00
N THR A 68 -21.08 -17.58 7.98
CA THR A 68 -22.46 -17.96 7.65
C THR A 68 -22.73 -17.65 6.18
N LEU A 69 -23.35 -18.60 5.48
CA LEU A 69 -23.76 -18.45 4.10
C LEU A 69 -25.12 -17.76 4.06
N GLN A 70 -25.19 -16.58 3.45
CA GLN A 70 -26.43 -15.83 3.31
C GLN A 70 -26.50 -15.12 1.95
N PRO A 71 -27.71 -14.78 1.45
CA PRO A 71 -27.85 -14.07 0.19
C PRO A 71 -27.10 -12.74 0.21
N LEU A 72 -26.34 -12.46 -0.85
CA LEU A 72 -25.62 -11.20 -0.99
C LEU A 72 -26.63 -10.08 -1.30
N LYS A 73 -26.87 -9.19 -0.34
CA LYS A 73 -27.80 -8.05 -0.52
C LYS A 73 -27.09 -6.75 -0.87
N ARG A 74 -25.82 -6.63 -0.48
CA ARG A 74 -24.98 -5.43 -0.67
C ARG A 74 -23.54 -5.85 -0.79
N ILE A 75 -22.79 -5.06 -1.54
CA ILE A 75 -21.35 -5.25 -1.68
C ILE A 75 -20.65 -4.39 -0.63
N PRO A 76 -19.79 -4.99 0.19
CA PRO A 76 -18.97 -4.26 1.15
C PRO A 76 -17.87 -3.51 0.38
N GLY A 77 -17.98 -2.18 0.30
CA GLY A 77 -17.00 -1.33 -0.38
C GLY A 77 -17.34 0.16 -0.30
N VAL A 78 -16.33 1.01 -0.45
CA VAL A 78 -16.44 2.47 -0.27
C VAL A 78 -16.95 3.18 -1.53
N ALA A 79 -16.91 2.55 -2.71
CA ALA A 79 -17.02 3.25 -3.99
C ALA A 79 -17.78 2.50 -5.09
N THR A 80 -18.87 1.79 -4.78
CA THR A 80 -19.70 1.14 -5.80
C THR A 80 -21.02 1.88 -5.98
N GLY A 81 -21.35 2.26 -7.22
CA GLY A 81 -22.66 2.82 -7.55
C GLY A 81 -23.77 1.79 -7.33
N GLU A 82 -24.93 2.23 -6.82
CA GLU A 82 -26.05 1.32 -6.53
C GLU A 82 -26.49 0.52 -7.75
N GLN A 83 -26.50 1.15 -8.94
CA GLN A 83 -26.85 0.50 -10.21
C GLN A 83 -25.91 -0.66 -10.56
N ASP A 84 -24.59 -0.48 -10.39
CA ASP A 84 -23.62 -1.54 -10.70
C ASP A 84 -23.77 -2.72 -9.71
N VAL A 85 -24.09 -2.42 -8.44
CA VAL A 85 -24.39 -3.45 -7.44
C VAL A 85 -25.63 -4.24 -7.86
N GLU A 86 -26.72 -3.58 -8.24
CA GLU A 86 -27.95 -4.24 -8.67
C GLU A 86 -27.73 -5.13 -9.90
N GLU A 87 -27.01 -4.63 -10.92
CA GLU A 87 -26.70 -5.41 -12.13
C GLU A 87 -25.88 -6.65 -11.80
N PHE A 88 -24.87 -6.53 -10.94
CA PHE A 88 -24.07 -7.68 -10.50
C PHE A 88 -24.89 -8.67 -9.68
N LEU A 89 -25.70 -8.19 -8.74
CA LEU A 89 -26.57 -9.06 -7.93
C LEU A 89 -27.58 -9.81 -8.80
N ALA A 90 -28.10 -9.17 -9.85
CA ALA A 90 -28.98 -9.81 -10.82
C ALA A 90 -28.26 -10.83 -11.72
N ALA A 91 -26.94 -10.68 -11.92
CA ALA A 91 -26.13 -11.64 -12.68
C ALA A 91 -25.68 -12.85 -11.85
N LEU A 92 -25.86 -12.84 -10.52
CA LEU A 92 -25.53 -13.99 -9.68
C LEU A 92 -26.51 -15.15 -9.92
N PRO A 93 -26.05 -16.42 -9.81
CA PRO A 93 -26.94 -17.57 -9.89
C PRO A 93 -28.07 -17.51 -8.84
N ASP A 94 -29.28 -17.94 -9.22
CA ASP A 94 -30.41 -18.01 -8.31
C ASP A 94 -30.08 -18.84 -7.06
N GLY A 95 -30.42 -18.31 -5.88
CA GLY A 95 -30.17 -18.98 -4.60
C GLY A 95 -28.72 -18.96 -4.14
N TYR A 96 -27.85 -18.15 -4.76
CA TYR A 96 -26.46 -18.02 -4.35
C TYR A 96 -26.32 -17.48 -2.91
N LEU A 97 -25.45 -18.14 -2.12
CA LEU A 97 -25.13 -17.73 -0.75
C LEU A 97 -23.64 -17.34 -0.64
N ALA A 98 -23.40 -16.09 -0.30
CA ALA A 98 -22.07 -15.55 -0.03
C ALA A 98 -21.66 -15.86 1.42
N PRO A 99 -20.37 -16.11 1.67
CA PRO A 99 -19.88 -16.24 3.03
C PRO A 99 -19.71 -14.89 3.71
N PHE A 100 -20.29 -14.74 4.89
CA PHE A 100 -20.11 -13.59 5.76
C PHE A 100 -19.45 -14.04 7.06
N LEU A 101 -18.42 -13.32 7.47
CA LEU A 101 -17.68 -13.63 8.69
C LEU A 101 -18.50 -13.31 9.93
N GLU A 102 -18.40 -14.17 10.94
CA GLU A 102 -18.99 -13.92 12.26
C GLU A 102 -18.13 -13.00 13.13
N GLN A 103 -16.85 -12.85 12.77
CA GLN A 103 -15.85 -12.08 13.51
C GLN A 103 -14.90 -11.35 12.57
N HIS A 104 -14.25 -10.29 13.06
CA HIS A 104 -13.20 -9.63 12.29
C HIS A 104 -12.00 -10.57 12.07
N TYR A 105 -11.28 -10.37 10.97
CA TYR A 105 -10.09 -11.14 10.61
C TYR A 105 -8.91 -10.25 10.25
N GLY A 106 -7.75 -10.89 10.09
CA GLY A 106 -6.56 -10.24 9.54
C GLY A 106 -6.00 -9.19 10.48
N GLN A 107 -5.14 -9.62 11.41
CA GLN A 107 -4.45 -8.68 12.29
C GLN A 107 -3.36 -7.95 11.50
N LEU A 108 -3.63 -6.68 11.17
CA LEU A 108 -2.70 -5.79 10.50
C LEU A 108 -1.97 -4.94 11.53
N TYR A 109 -0.70 -5.25 11.77
CA TYR A 109 0.14 -4.54 12.73
C TYR A 109 0.90 -3.40 12.08
N ASN A 110 1.01 -2.28 12.81
CA ASN A 110 1.94 -1.22 12.45
C ASN A 110 3.26 -1.40 13.20
N HIS A 111 4.27 -1.93 12.51
CA HIS A 111 5.64 -2.05 13.03
C HIS A 111 6.47 -0.78 12.79
N GLY A 112 5.89 0.23 12.15
CA GLY A 112 6.54 1.51 11.92
C GLY A 112 6.46 2.40 13.15
N ALA A 113 7.26 3.46 13.15
CA ALA A 113 7.25 4.47 14.21
C ALA A 113 6.27 5.62 13.92
N GLY A 114 5.74 5.72 12.70
CA GLY A 114 4.65 6.63 12.36
C GLY A 114 3.27 5.98 12.35
N PRO A 115 2.19 6.76 12.52
CA PRO A 115 0.83 6.25 12.36
C PRO A 115 0.51 5.97 10.88
N GLY A 116 -0.26 4.91 10.62
CA GLY A 116 -0.92 4.69 9.33
C GLY A 116 -2.30 5.31 9.37
N LEU A 117 -2.59 6.27 8.50
CA LEU A 117 -3.85 7.00 8.45
C LEU A 117 -4.68 6.53 7.26
N SER A 118 -6.01 6.49 7.43
CA SER A 118 -6.94 6.05 6.38
C SER A 118 -6.50 4.72 5.74
N VAL A 119 -6.21 3.73 6.59
CA VAL A 119 -5.73 2.42 6.17
C VAL A 119 -6.85 1.68 5.46
N GLU A 120 -6.56 1.29 4.23
CA GLU A 120 -7.43 0.50 3.37
C GLU A 120 -6.67 -0.71 2.87
N ILE A 121 -7.41 -1.78 2.62
CA ILE A 121 -6.88 -2.97 1.97
C ILE A 121 -7.70 -3.30 0.74
N TRP A 122 -7.09 -3.98 -0.21
CA TRP A 122 -7.83 -4.59 -1.30
C TRP A 122 -7.16 -5.87 -1.77
N PHE A 123 -7.96 -6.82 -2.21
CA PHE A 123 -7.47 -8.11 -2.65
C PHE A 123 -7.53 -8.23 -4.18
N GLN A 124 -6.39 -8.50 -4.81
CA GLN A 124 -6.33 -8.87 -6.22
C GLN A 124 -6.20 -10.38 -6.33
N ALA A 125 -7.27 -11.04 -6.79
CA ALA A 125 -7.18 -12.45 -7.15
C ALA A 125 -6.25 -12.63 -8.36
N GLU A 126 -5.49 -13.72 -8.36
CA GLU A 126 -4.63 -14.13 -9.47
C GLU A 126 -4.98 -15.53 -9.96
N ARG A 127 -5.35 -16.42 -9.04
CA ARG A 127 -5.61 -17.83 -9.34
C ARG A 127 -6.78 -18.35 -8.53
N LEU A 128 -7.64 -19.13 -9.16
CA LEU A 128 -8.80 -19.76 -8.54
C LEU A 128 -8.67 -21.28 -8.65
N THR A 129 -9.14 -22.01 -7.64
CA THR A 129 -9.35 -23.45 -7.72
C THR A 129 -10.83 -23.75 -7.66
N VAL A 130 -11.36 -24.36 -8.73
CA VAL A 130 -12.75 -24.76 -8.85
C VAL A 130 -12.78 -26.27 -9.09
N LYS A 131 -13.48 -27.02 -8.23
CA LYS A 131 -13.57 -28.50 -8.32
C LYS A 131 -12.19 -29.18 -8.46
N GLY A 132 -11.19 -28.66 -7.75
CA GLY A 132 -9.81 -29.18 -7.75
C GLY A 132 -8.95 -28.75 -8.96
N GLN A 133 -9.49 -27.99 -9.91
CA GLN A 133 -8.74 -27.46 -11.05
C GLN A 133 -8.34 -26.01 -10.80
N GLU A 134 -7.05 -25.72 -10.94
CA GLU A 134 -6.50 -24.37 -10.80
C GLU A 134 -6.53 -23.62 -12.15
N ARG A 135 -7.03 -22.39 -12.13
CA ARG A 135 -7.10 -21.49 -13.27
C ARG A 135 -6.48 -20.14 -12.91
N SER A 136 -5.55 -19.69 -13.74
CA SER A 136 -5.00 -18.33 -13.63
C SER A 136 -5.93 -17.31 -14.29
N LEU A 137 -6.14 -16.19 -13.63
CA LEU A 137 -6.91 -15.06 -14.14
C LEU A 137 -6.07 -14.26 -15.12
N THR A 138 -6.66 -13.95 -16.27
CA THR A 138 -6.05 -13.05 -17.25
C THR A 138 -5.98 -11.62 -16.72
N ARG A 139 -5.19 -10.77 -17.38
CA ARG A 139 -5.15 -9.34 -17.05
C ARG A 139 -6.54 -8.69 -17.18
N ASN A 140 -7.24 -8.96 -18.27
CA ASN A 140 -8.56 -8.38 -18.53
C ASN A 140 -9.58 -8.78 -17.45
N GLU A 141 -9.55 -10.05 -17.00
CA GLU A 141 -10.41 -10.49 -15.90
C GLU A 141 -10.09 -9.78 -14.59
N ARG A 142 -8.80 -9.58 -14.28
CA ARG A 142 -8.39 -8.86 -13.07
C ARG A 142 -8.81 -7.39 -13.06
N GLU A 143 -8.97 -6.79 -14.23
CA GLU A 143 -9.42 -5.41 -14.43
C GLU A 143 -10.96 -5.30 -14.57
N SER A 144 -11.69 -6.42 -14.58
CA SER A 144 -13.15 -6.46 -14.70
C SER A 144 -13.85 -6.94 -13.43
N LEU A 145 -15.18 -6.80 -13.38
CA LEU A 145 -15.99 -7.44 -12.33
C LEU A 145 -15.82 -8.96 -12.37
N PRO A 146 -15.80 -9.66 -11.22
CA PRO A 146 -15.85 -9.16 -9.83
C PRO A 146 -14.48 -8.77 -9.23
N TYR A 147 -13.41 -8.78 -10.00
CA TYR A 147 -12.02 -8.71 -9.51
C TYR A 147 -11.44 -7.31 -9.41
N ILE A 148 -12.17 -6.31 -9.89
CA ILE A 148 -11.73 -4.92 -9.87
C ILE A 148 -11.45 -4.43 -8.44
N LYS A 149 -10.42 -3.59 -8.30
CA LYS A 149 -9.96 -3.03 -7.01
C LYS A 149 -11.11 -2.41 -6.20
N THR A 150 -11.91 -1.55 -6.83
CA THR A 150 -12.96 -0.76 -6.15
C THR A 150 -14.00 -1.61 -5.41
N TRP A 151 -14.24 -2.84 -5.89
CA TRP A 151 -15.21 -3.78 -5.34
C TRP A 151 -14.65 -4.72 -4.29
N ASN A 152 -13.33 -4.74 -4.15
CA ASN A 152 -12.62 -5.57 -3.18
C ASN A 152 -11.84 -4.71 -2.18
N MET A 153 -12.15 -3.42 -2.10
CA MET A 153 -11.50 -2.45 -1.23
C MET A 153 -12.28 -2.25 0.07
N MET A 154 -11.56 -2.28 1.19
CA MET A 154 -12.14 -2.30 2.53
C MET A 154 -11.30 -1.44 3.48
N SER A 155 -11.97 -0.61 4.26
CA SER A 155 -11.30 0.17 5.30
C SER A 155 -10.97 -0.70 6.51
N ALA A 156 -9.81 -0.45 7.11
CA ALA A 156 -9.40 -1.07 8.36
C ALA A 156 -10.27 -0.64 9.54
N ILE A 157 -10.35 -1.49 10.56
CA ILE A 157 -11.03 -1.22 11.83
C ILE A 157 -10.01 -1.39 12.97
N PRO A 158 -9.52 -0.29 13.59
CA PRO A 158 -9.75 1.11 13.22
C PRO A 158 -9.05 1.52 11.92
N ALA A 159 -9.55 2.57 11.27
CA ALA A 159 -8.98 3.10 10.02
C ALA A 159 -7.64 3.82 10.22
N ASN A 160 -7.35 4.28 11.44
CA ASN A 160 -6.07 4.89 11.80
C ASN A 160 -5.35 3.96 12.76
N VAL A 161 -4.17 3.51 12.38
CA VAL A 161 -3.38 2.53 13.13
C VAL A 161 -2.15 3.21 13.72
N PRO A 162 -2.12 3.47 15.05
CA PRO A 162 -0.97 4.11 15.69
C PRO A 162 0.28 3.20 15.61
N PRO A 163 1.49 3.74 15.87
CA PRO A 163 2.70 2.93 16.02
C PRO A 163 2.50 1.80 17.04
N GLY A 164 2.80 0.56 16.67
CA GLY A 164 2.55 -0.63 17.51
C GLY A 164 1.08 -1.04 17.61
N GLY A 165 0.16 -0.31 16.97
CA GLY A 165 -1.26 -0.61 16.93
C GLY A 165 -1.58 -1.78 16.00
N VAL A 166 -2.82 -2.26 16.12
CA VAL A 166 -3.38 -3.32 15.29
C VAL A 166 -4.72 -2.90 14.72
N ALA A 167 -4.96 -3.26 13.46
CA ALA A 167 -6.25 -3.20 12.79
C ALA A 167 -6.76 -4.59 12.44
N SER A 168 -8.06 -4.66 12.19
CA SER A 168 -8.77 -5.85 11.75
C SER A 168 -9.78 -5.48 10.66
N PHE A 169 -10.34 -6.48 9.98
CA PHE A 169 -11.25 -6.29 8.87
C PHE A 169 -12.53 -7.09 9.11
N GLY A 170 -13.68 -6.46 8.89
CA GLY A 170 -14.98 -7.11 9.10
C GLY A 170 -15.44 -7.99 7.94
N THR A 171 -14.82 -7.85 6.77
CA THR A 171 -15.39 -8.39 5.55
C THR A 171 -14.33 -9.01 4.65
N LEU A 172 -14.63 -10.15 4.05
CA LEU A 172 -13.79 -10.77 3.03
C LEU A 172 -13.89 -10.00 1.70
N PRO A 173 -13.01 -10.28 0.72
CA PRO A 173 -13.24 -9.90 -0.67
C PRO A 173 -14.43 -10.69 -1.27
N ILE A 174 -15.64 -10.36 -0.80
CA ILE A 174 -16.87 -11.13 -1.02
C ILE A 174 -17.22 -11.22 -2.50
N CYS A 175 -16.89 -10.21 -3.33
CA CYS A 175 -17.19 -10.21 -4.77
C CYS A 175 -16.54 -11.38 -5.51
N VAL A 176 -15.27 -11.67 -5.21
CA VAL A 176 -14.55 -12.81 -5.83
C VAL A 176 -15.16 -14.14 -5.40
N LEU A 177 -15.54 -14.24 -4.12
CA LEU A 177 -16.19 -15.43 -3.57
C LEU A 177 -17.61 -15.60 -4.12
N ALA A 178 -18.29 -14.48 -4.37
CA ALA A 178 -19.66 -14.38 -4.85
C ALA A 178 -19.81 -14.95 -6.27
N ALA A 179 -18.92 -14.57 -7.18
CA ALA A 179 -19.03 -14.96 -8.58
C ALA A 179 -18.80 -16.45 -8.86
N HIS A 180 -18.22 -17.19 -7.91
CA HIS A 180 -17.81 -18.58 -8.12
C HIS A 180 -18.26 -19.49 -6.96
N PRO A 181 -19.49 -20.05 -6.98
CA PRO A 181 -20.00 -20.89 -5.89
C PRO A 181 -19.14 -22.13 -5.61
N ASP A 182 -18.57 -22.71 -6.67
CA ASP A 182 -17.75 -23.93 -6.62
C ASP A 182 -16.26 -23.66 -6.31
N VAL A 183 -15.88 -22.41 -5.99
CA VAL A 183 -14.50 -22.08 -5.68
C VAL A 183 -14.13 -22.56 -4.28
N THR A 184 -13.04 -23.32 -4.19
CA THR A 184 -12.53 -23.87 -2.92
C THR A 184 -11.24 -23.20 -2.47
N LYS A 185 -10.55 -22.52 -3.39
CA LYS A 185 -9.32 -21.77 -3.09
C LYS A 185 -9.20 -20.55 -4.00
N VAL A 186 -8.78 -19.44 -3.42
CA VAL A 186 -8.46 -18.20 -4.12
C VAL A 186 -7.08 -17.75 -3.69
N THR A 187 -6.20 -17.51 -4.65
CA THR A 187 -4.81 -17.10 -4.42
C THR A 187 -4.57 -15.76 -5.09
N GLY A 188 -3.85 -14.87 -4.43
CA GLY A 188 -3.55 -13.55 -4.97
C GLY A 188 -2.73 -12.70 -4.01
N ASN A 189 -2.85 -11.39 -4.15
CA ASN A 189 -2.13 -10.43 -3.32
C ASN A 189 -3.12 -9.54 -2.57
N MET A 190 -2.90 -9.40 -1.26
CA MET A 190 -3.53 -8.37 -0.46
C MET A 190 -2.66 -7.12 -0.51
N TYR A 191 -3.22 -6.03 -0.98
CA TYR A 191 -2.58 -4.74 -0.99
C TYR A 191 -3.05 -3.93 0.20
N ILE A 192 -2.13 -3.21 0.82
CA ILE A 192 -2.37 -2.34 1.96
C ILE A 192 -2.00 -0.93 1.50
N GLU A 193 -2.94 0.00 1.64
CA GLU A 193 -2.76 1.41 1.30
C GLU A 193 -3.01 2.26 2.55
N CYS A 194 -2.16 3.25 2.80
CA CYS A 194 -2.41 4.23 3.85
C CYS A 194 -1.72 5.56 3.53
N HIS A 195 -2.09 6.59 4.28
CA HIS A 195 -1.39 7.86 4.32
C HIS A 195 -0.52 7.95 5.58
N ASP A 196 0.66 8.56 5.47
CA ASP A 196 1.41 8.96 6.66
C ASP A 196 0.94 10.33 7.20
N GLN A 197 1.50 10.75 8.32
CA GLN A 197 1.22 12.06 8.93
C GLN A 197 1.61 13.27 8.05
N HIS A 198 2.35 13.06 6.96
CA HIS A 198 2.72 14.08 5.98
C HIS A 198 1.88 14.01 4.70
N GLY A 199 0.85 13.15 4.68
CA GLY A 199 -0.03 12.95 3.53
C GLY A 199 0.59 12.15 2.39
N ARG A 200 1.74 11.49 2.59
CA ARG A 200 2.31 10.60 1.57
C ARG A 200 1.50 9.31 1.54
N SER A 201 1.08 8.90 0.35
CA SER A 201 0.48 7.59 0.13
C SER A 201 1.57 6.51 0.11
N LEU A 202 1.35 5.47 0.89
CA LEU A 202 2.24 4.32 1.04
C LEU A 202 1.47 3.06 0.70
N GLN A 203 2.12 2.15 -0.02
CA GLN A 203 1.51 0.91 -0.48
C GLN A 203 2.43 -0.29 -0.29
N TRP A 204 1.84 -1.38 0.21
CA TRP A 204 2.47 -2.67 0.37
C TRP A 204 1.63 -3.77 -0.28
N SER A 205 2.27 -4.88 -0.66
CA SER A 205 1.58 -6.09 -1.10
C SER A 205 2.05 -7.32 -0.34
N GLN A 206 1.11 -8.20 0.01
CA GLN A 206 1.39 -9.45 0.72
C GLN A 206 0.65 -10.62 0.07
N PRO A 207 1.36 -11.70 -0.34
CA PRO A 207 0.71 -12.87 -0.92
C PRO A 207 -0.28 -13.49 0.07
N THR A 208 -1.50 -13.70 -0.41
CA THR A 208 -2.64 -14.13 0.41
C THR A 208 -3.39 -15.26 -0.27
N THR A 209 -3.77 -16.26 0.51
CA THR A 209 -4.58 -17.40 0.05
C THR A 209 -5.82 -17.53 0.92
N TYR A 210 -6.97 -17.66 0.28
CA TYR A 210 -8.22 -18.04 0.92
C TYR A 210 -8.51 -19.50 0.58
N PHE A 211 -8.78 -20.32 1.58
CA PHE A 211 -9.40 -21.64 1.43
C PHE A 211 -10.83 -21.56 1.93
N ILE A 212 -11.77 -22.12 1.16
CA ILE A 212 -13.19 -22.05 1.46
C ILE A 212 -13.71 -23.47 1.55
N ASP A 213 -14.14 -23.84 2.75
CA ASP A 213 -14.79 -25.12 3.02
C ASP A 213 -16.27 -24.85 3.31
N ARG A 214 -17.15 -25.17 2.35
CA ARG A 214 -18.59 -25.00 2.52
C ARG A 214 -19.15 -26.23 3.25
N LEU A 215 -19.68 -26.00 4.44
CA LEU A 215 -20.25 -27.01 5.31
C LEU A 215 -21.75 -27.20 5.04
N LYS A 216 -22.34 -28.24 5.64
CA LYS A 216 -23.80 -28.40 5.66
C LYS A 216 -24.47 -27.28 6.46
N SER A 217 -25.75 -27.03 6.19
CA SER A 217 -26.59 -26.10 6.95
C SER A 217 -26.15 -24.63 6.87
N ASP A 218 -25.89 -24.14 5.65
CA ASP A 218 -25.59 -22.73 5.36
C ASP A 218 -24.41 -22.16 6.15
N LYS A 219 -23.40 -23.00 6.39
CA LYS A 219 -22.15 -22.62 7.08
C LYS A 219 -20.96 -22.82 6.16
N ALA A 220 -19.90 -22.05 6.40
CA ALA A 220 -18.61 -22.23 5.76
C ALA A 220 -17.49 -21.94 6.75
N THR A 221 -16.34 -22.56 6.51
CA THR A 221 -15.08 -22.25 7.17
C THR A 221 -14.17 -21.61 6.14
N ILE A 222 -13.60 -20.46 6.48
CA ILE A 222 -12.68 -19.73 5.60
C ILE A 222 -11.32 -19.64 6.29
N THR A 223 -10.31 -20.23 5.67
CA THR A 223 -8.94 -20.10 6.13
C THR A 223 -8.23 -19.03 5.30
N VAL A 224 -7.79 -17.96 5.95
CA VAL A 224 -7.01 -16.89 5.32
C VAL A 224 -5.55 -17.08 5.70
N ALA A 225 -4.67 -17.24 4.72
CA ALA A 225 -3.25 -17.45 4.92
C ALA A 225 -2.41 -16.37 4.26
N PHE A 226 -1.52 -15.75 5.04
CA PHE A 226 -0.52 -14.80 4.57
C PHE A 226 0.85 -15.46 4.59
N SER A 227 1.53 -15.54 3.45
CA SER A 227 2.69 -16.44 3.30
C SER A 227 4.06 -15.77 3.37
N GLN A 228 4.15 -14.46 3.19
CA GLN A 228 5.44 -13.73 3.15
C GLN A 228 5.34 -12.37 3.81
N ARG A 229 6.50 -11.74 4.06
CA ARG A 229 6.57 -10.31 4.42
C ARG A 229 6.18 -9.47 3.19
N PRO A 230 5.59 -8.29 3.40
CA PRO A 230 5.09 -7.45 2.35
C PRO A 230 6.24 -6.85 1.56
N VAL A 231 6.00 -6.67 0.28
CA VAL A 231 6.89 -5.94 -0.61
C VAL A 231 6.40 -4.49 -0.67
N SER A 232 7.29 -3.53 -0.39
CA SER A 232 6.99 -2.11 -0.58
C SER A 232 6.88 -1.82 -2.07
N LEU A 233 5.81 -1.16 -2.49
CA LEU A 233 5.56 -0.80 -3.90
C LEU A 233 5.82 0.68 -4.21
N THR A 234 6.21 1.43 -3.18
CA THR A 234 6.64 2.83 -3.22
C THR A 234 7.87 3.06 -4.07
#